data_AF-A0A416S7M5-F1
#
_entry.id   AF-A0A416S7M5-F1
#
_cell.length_a   1.000
_cell.length_b   1.000
_cell.length_c   1.000
_cell.angle_alpha   90.00
_cell.angle_beta   90.00
_cell.angle_gamma   90.00
#
_symmetry.space_group_name_H-M   'P 1'
#
loop_
_entity.id
_entity.type
_entity.pdbx_description
1 polymer ?
#
loop_
_entity_poly.entity_id
_entity_poly.type
_entity_poly.pdbx_seq_one_letter_code
_entity_poly.pdbx_strand_id
1 'polypeptide(L)'
;MPRVRAGLECKQAGGDPVVRLQVPDLPQQIQKRSKTMRNEVIYDKNGRPDIMVVFTPSELGLPDTLRGRKVKEYAISKYQNTLIDGVPYSLPFMKPAVNINHDEAIRLCESKGEGWHLITNDEWVALGFWSWDNDTMPTGNTASGKSHSHPEQTGTTYEGSCGKTLTGSGPVQWNHDGTAYGVADMSGNIWEHVGGVRFMDGMPQVIPNNGAAYGADQSKDSPEWEAIYTEDGDPVYYNVHNGEITLQPVHPDGTDYDGVKFTDLEVRSDMDAPDRLKDLGLYPADDYESDEYFWLDSNGERVIYRGGGWDNGAYAGVFYLNGGNSRGIAYTNVGFRAACVRFICDSDTLDDLDSDKKQPEPKKRSILAPDFIGRIKQALARQFQKLYEAAHGEDPEGFAELAEKATDEELAKAAKLSATLAQVNAAVDMYELTAKQLKLAATTSITIKTEVNDHE
;
A
#
# COMPACT_ATOMS: atom_id res chain seq x y z
N MET A 1 -35.00 29.37 35.32
CA MET A 1 -35.37 27.94 35.43
C MET A 1 -35.26 27.33 34.04
N PRO A 2 -34.83 26.07 33.87
CA PRO A 2 -34.41 25.10 34.86
C PRO A 2 -32.87 25.09 35.06
N ARG A 3 -32.47 24.85 36.30
CA ARG A 3 -31.08 24.61 36.73
C ARG A 3 -30.82 23.11 36.59
N VAL A 4 -29.67 22.72 36.02
CA VAL A 4 -29.09 21.39 36.30
C VAL A 4 -27.88 21.62 37.19
N ARG A 5 -27.99 21.14 38.43
CA ARG A 5 -26.98 21.21 39.49
C ARG A 5 -25.81 20.29 39.14
N ALA A 6 -24.59 20.82 39.12
CA ALA A 6 -23.41 20.01 39.38
C ALA A 6 -23.38 19.69 40.88
N GLY A 7 -23.70 18.45 41.24
CA GLY A 7 -23.48 17.94 42.60
C GLY A 7 -22.05 17.43 42.71
N LEU A 8 -21.19 18.17 43.42
CA LEU A 8 -19.99 17.60 44.04
C LEU A 8 -20.45 16.80 45.27
N GLU A 9 -20.34 15.48 45.23
CA GLU A 9 -20.20 14.69 46.45
C GLU A 9 -18.72 14.32 46.61
N CYS A 10 -18.07 15.00 47.55
CA CYS A 10 -16.75 14.61 48.02
C CYS A 10 -16.94 13.53 49.10
N LYS A 11 -16.59 12.28 48.79
CA LYS A 11 -16.28 11.26 49.80
C LYS A 11 -14.82 10.86 49.64
N GLN A 12 -13.99 11.36 50.54
CA GLN A 12 -12.68 10.75 50.82
C GLN A 12 -12.90 9.42 51.53
N ALA A 13 -12.45 8.32 50.93
CA ALA A 13 -11.92 7.16 51.64
C ALA A 13 -11.21 6.20 50.67
N GLY A 14 -9.87 6.21 50.69
CA GLY A 14 -8.98 5.06 50.48
C GLY A 14 -9.10 4.24 49.19
N GLY A 15 -8.18 4.46 48.26
CA GLY A 15 -7.88 3.58 47.12
C GLY A 15 -7.37 4.39 45.94
N ASP A 16 -6.21 4.02 45.39
CA ASP A 16 -5.64 4.68 44.20
C ASP A 16 -6.69 4.76 43.08
N PRO A 17 -6.88 5.91 42.42
CA PRO A 17 -7.81 6.02 41.32
C PRO A 17 -7.25 5.27 40.11
N VAL A 18 -7.77 4.07 39.87
CA VAL A 18 -7.69 3.43 38.55
C VAL A 18 -8.53 4.28 37.59
N VAL A 19 -7.87 5.19 36.87
CA VAL A 19 -8.48 5.88 35.72
C VAL A 19 -8.67 4.83 34.62
N ARG A 20 -9.85 4.21 34.57
CA ARG A 20 -10.29 3.50 33.36
C ARG A 20 -10.63 4.57 32.32
N LEU A 21 -9.73 4.78 31.37
CA LEU A 21 -10.04 5.46 30.11
C LEU A 21 -11.15 4.67 29.42
N GLN A 22 -12.37 5.18 29.48
CA GLN A 22 -13.43 4.79 28.57
C GLN A 22 -13.10 5.44 27.23
N VAL A 23 -12.48 4.67 26.34
CA VAL A 23 -12.36 5.02 24.93
C VAL A 23 -13.78 5.26 24.42
N PRO A 24 -14.12 6.44 23.85
CA PRO A 24 -15.44 6.63 23.26
C PRO A 24 -15.63 5.55 22.18
N ASP A 25 -16.77 4.87 22.23
CA ASP A 25 -17.13 3.85 21.25
C ASP A 25 -16.92 4.41 19.85
N LEU A 26 -15.99 3.81 19.09
CA LEU A 26 -15.90 4.03 17.65
C LEU A 26 -17.31 3.81 17.07
N PRO A 27 -17.76 4.63 16.10
CA PRO A 27 -19.06 4.47 15.47
C PRO A 27 -19.27 2.99 15.09
N GLN A 28 -20.40 2.42 15.48
CA GLN A 28 -20.70 1.00 15.27
C GLN A 28 -20.60 0.55 13.80
N GLN A 29 -20.59 1.48 12.84
CA GLN A 29 -20.30 1.21 11.43
C GLN A 29 -18.84 0.81 11.18
N ILE A 30 -17.87 1.40 11.89
CA ILE A 30 -16.44 1.07 11.75
C ILE A 30 -16.12 -0.26 12.44
N GLN A 31 -16.70 -0.50 13.64
CA GLN A 31 -16.55 -1.78 14.35
C GLN A 31 -17.24 -2.97 13.64
N LYS A 32 -18.32 -2.74 12.88
CA LYS A 32 -18.94 -3.79 12.05
C LYS A 32 -18.16 -4.10 10.77
N ARG A 33 -17.32 -3.18 10.29
CA ARG A 33 -16.57 -3.29 9.02
C ARG A 33 -15.16 -3.89 9.18
N SER A 34 -14.60 -3.99 10.40
CA SER A 34 -13.20 -4.41 10.64
C SER A 34 -12.99 -5.91 10.93
N LYS A 35 -13.69 -6.84 10.28
CA LYS A 35 -13.53 -8.27 10.65
C LYS A 35 -12.38 -9.03 9.99
N THR A 36 -11.67 -8.50 8.98
CA THR A 36 -10.69 -9.34 8.25
C THR A 36 -9.45 -8.64 7.68
N MET A 37 -9.46 -7.34 7.33
CA MET A 37 -8.23 -6.59 6.98
C MET A 37 -7.33 -6.35 8.19
N ARG A 38 -6.05 -6.74 8.10
CA ARG A 38 -5.09 -6.57 9.20
C ARG A 38 -3.67 -6.32 8.70
N ASN A 39 -2.87 -5.61 9.50
CA ASN A 39 -1.43 -5.62 9.30
C ASN A 39 -0.80 -6.87 9.92
N GLU A 40 0.11 -7.50 9.19
CA GLU A 40 0.86 -8.66 9.65
C GLU A 40 2.33 -8.51 9.29
N VAL A 41 3.21 -9.01 10.17
CA VAL A 41 4.63 -9.15 9.86
C VAL A 41 4.85 -10.53 9.28
N ILE A 42 5.18 -10.60 7.99
CA ILE A 42 5.53 -11.84 7.30
C ILE A 42 7.05 -11.93 7.24
N TYR A 43 7.61 -13.11 7.49
CA TYR A 43 9.03 -13.35 7.33
C TYR A 43 9.30 -14.02 5.98
N ASP A 44 10.25 -13.48 5.23
CA ASP A 44 10.74 -14.12 4.01
C ASP A 44 11.57 -15.38 4.31
N LYS A 45 12.04 -16.07 3.27
CA LYS A 45 12.90 -17.27 3.42
C LYS A 45 14.23 -16.99 4.14
N ASN A 46 14.66 -15.73 4.22
CA ASN A 46 15.86 -15.30 4.93
C ASN A 46 15.57 -14.91 6.39
N GLY A 47 14.31 -15.03 6.84
CA GLY A 47 13.89 -14.67 8.19
C GLY A 47 13.81 -13.16 8.42
N ARG A 48 13.64 -12.35 7.37
CA ARG A 48 13.55 -10.89 7.45
C ARG A 48 12.09 -10.43 7.36
N PRO A 49 11.70 -9.41 8.16
CA PRO A 49 10.31 -9.01 8.31
C PRO A 49 9.85 -8.08 7.17
N ASP A 50 8.61 -8.30 6.74
CA ASP A 50 7.85 -7.44 5.86
C ASP A 50 6.53 -7.06 6.53
N ILE A 51 6.20 -5.77 6.51
CA ILE A 51 4.92 -5.29 7.01
C ILE A 51 3.91 -5.32 5.86
N MET A 52 2.92 -6.19 5.99
CA MET A 52 1.95 -6.47 4.93
C MET A 52 0.54 -6.10 5.39
N VAL A 53 -0.32 -5.75 4.46
CA VAL A 53 -1.77 -5.65 4.65
C VAL A 53 -2.39 -6.92 4.07
N VAL A 54 -3.14 -7.65 4.90
CA VAL A 54 -3.65 -8.98 4.57
C VAL A 54 -5.15 -8.92 4.34
N PHE A 55 -5.58 -9.55 3.25
CA PHE A 55 -6.95 -9.59 2.77
C PHE A 55 -7.36 -11.03 2.43
N THR A 56 -8.59 -11.39 2.73
CA THR A 56 -9.25 -12.56 2.15
C THR A 56 -9.57 -12.34 0.67
N PRO A 57 -9.68 -13.39 -0.15
CA PRO A 57 -10.08 -13.24 -1.56
C PRO A 57 -11.38 -12.42 -1.72
N SER A 58 -12.38 -12.66 -0.86
CA SER A 58 -13.66 -11.95 -0.90
C SER A 58 -13.58 -10.46 -0.55
N GLU A 59 -12.59 -10.02 0.22
CA GLU A 59 -12.43 -8.60 0.55
C GLU A 59 -11.94 -7.77 -0.63
N LEU A 60 -11.17 -8.38 -1.52
CA LEU A 60 -10.64 -7.74 -2.73
C LEU A 60 -11.39 -8.16 -4.01
N GLY A 61 -12.37 -9.05 -3.91
CA GLY A 61 -13.02 -9.64 -5.09
C GLY A 61 -12.06 -10.47 -5.96
N LEU A 62 -10.95 -10.93 -5.39
CA LEU A 62 -9.93 -11.72 -6.09
C LEU A 62 -10.28 -13.23 -6.08
N PRO A 63 -9.71 -14.03 -7.00
CA PRO A 63 -9.96 -15.46 -7.06
C PRO A 63 -9.63 -16.20 -5.75
N ASP A 64 -10.53 -17.08 -5.30
CA ASP A 64 -10.27 -17.94 -4.14
C ASP A 64 -9.41 -19.18 -4.47
N THR A 65 -9.04 -19.33 -5.75
CA THR A 65 -8.33 -20.48 -6.30
C THR A 65 -7.39 -20.01 -7.40
N LEU A 66 -6.11 -20.36 -7.28
CA LEU A 66 -5.09 -20.12 -8.31
C LEU A 66 -4.48 -21.45 -8.73
N ARG A 67 -4.56 -21.76 -10.04
CA ARG A 67 -4.08 -23.03 -10.63
C ARG A 67 -4.47 -24.29 -9.84
N GLY A 68 -5.71 -24.30 -9.34
CA GLY A 68 -6.28 -25.42 -8.57
C GLY A 68 -5.92 -25.44 -7.07
N ARG A 69 -5.09 -24.52 -6.57
CA ARG A 69 -4.80 -24.38 -5.14
C ARG A 69 -5.69 -23.32 -4.52
N LYS A 70 -6.33 -23.64 -3.39
CA LYS A 70 -7.18 -22.71 -2.64
C LYS A 70 -6.34 -21.63 -1.98
N VAL A 71 -6.68 -20.38 -2.24
CA VAL A 71 -6.08 -19.20 -1.64
C VAL A 71 -6.75 -18.95 -0.29
N LYS A 72 -5.93 -18.81 0.74
CA LYS A 72 -6.35 -18.38 2.08
C LYS A 72 -6.45 -16.87 2.16
N GLU A 73 -5.40 -16.19 1.68
CA GLU A 73 -5.28 -14.74 1.76
C GLU A 73 -4.25 -14.19 0.79
N TYR A 74 -4.47 -12.94 0.38
CA TYR A 74 -3.55 -12.09 -0.35
C TYR A 74 -2.94 -11.09 0.64
N ALA A 75 -1.62 -10.98 0.66
CA ALA A 75 -0.90 -10.05 1.51
C ALA A 75 -0.12 -9.07 0.64
N ILE A 76 -0.44 -7.78 0.72
CA ILE A 76 0.19 -6.73 -0.09
C ILE A 76 1.17 -5.94 0.77
N SER A 77 2.37 -5.65 0.25
CA SER A 77 3.32 -4.77 0.92
C SER A 77 2.65 -3.46 1.31
N LYS A 78 2.66 -3.15 2.61
CA LYS A 78 2.02 -1.92 3.11
C LYS A 78 2.70 -0.67 2.54
N TYR A 79 4.01 -0.73 2.40
CA TYR A 79 4.85 0.35 1.90
C TYR A 79 5.54 -0.07 0.60
N GLN A 80 5.76 0.92 -0.29
CA GLN A 80 6.74 0.81 -1.39
C GLN A 80 8.02 0.15 -0.86
N ASN A 81 8.57 -0.81 -1.61
CA ASN A 81 9.65 -1.61 -1.07
C ASN A 81 10.98 -0.88 -1.09
N THR A 82 11.83 -1.18 -0.12
CA THR A 82 13.24 -0.81 -0.10
C THR A 82 14.10 -2.05 -0.35
N LEU A 83 15.33 -1.88 -0.85
CA LEU A 83 16.27 -3.00 -1.04
C LEU A 83 17.26 -3.07 0.13
N ILE A 84 17.32 -4.23 0.79
CA ILE A 84 18.34 -4.54 1.79
C ILE A 84 19.07 -5.79 1.35
N ASP A 85 20.36 -5.64 1.03
CA ASP A 85 21.22 -6.70 0.49
C ASP A 85 20.62 -7.38 -0.76
N GLY A 86 20.00 -6.58 -1.64
CA GLY A 86 19.44 -7.05 -2.91
C GLY A 86 18.13 -7.81 -2.79
N VAL A 87 17.42 -7.72 -1.66
CA VAL A 87 16.08 -8.30 -1.48
C VAL A 87 15.10 -7.18 -1.10
N PRO A 88 13.86 -7.17 -1.63
CA PRO A 88 12.89 -6.12 -1.35
C PRO A 88 12.16 -6.34 -0.03
N TYR A 89 11.96 -5.27 0.74
CA TYR A 89 11.24 -5.28 2.01
C TYR A 89 10.23 -4.15 2.13
N SER A 90 9.05 -4.47 2.67
CA SER A 90 8.06 -3.47 3.03
C SER A 90 8.28 -2.96 4.46
N LEU A 91 8.91 -1.79 4.56
CA LEU A 91 9.27 -1.15 5.84
C LEU A 91 8.93 0.35 5.80
N PRO A 92 8.47 0.94 6.91
CA PRO A 92 8.18 2.37 7.00
C PRO A 92 9.47 3.17 7.11
N PHE A 93 9.42 4.43 6.69
CA PHE A 93 10.49 5.41 6.76
C PHE A 93 11.80 4.98 6.07
N MET A 94 11.69 4.19 4.99
CA MET A 94 12.83 3.76 4.19
C MET A 94 12.87 4.52 2.85
N LYS A 95 14.04 4.54 2.21
CA LYS A 95 14.14 5.04 0.82
C LYS A 95 13.47 4.01 -0.10
N PRO A 96 12.51 4.40 -0.96
CA PRO A 96 11.92 3.48 -1.92
C PRO A 96 13.00 3.00 -2.90
N ALA A 97 12.93 1.73 -3.27
CA ALA A 97 13.78 1.13 -4.29
C ALA A 97 13.38 1.68 -5.66
N VAL A 98 14.37 2.12 -6.44
CA VAL A 98 14.20 2.64 -7.81
C VAL A 98 15.38 2.19 -8.68
N ASN A 99 15.36 2.53 -9.97
CA ASN A 99 16.34 2.05 -10.97
C ASN A 99 16.26 0.53 -11.16
N ILE A 100 15.05 0.01 -11.19
CA ILE A 100 14.76 -1.42 -11.34
C ILE A 100 13.91 -1.59 -12.59
N ASN A 101 14.29 -2.54 -13.45
CA ASN A 101 13.49 -2.91 -14.60
C ASN A 101 12.44 -3.97 -14.23
N HIS A 102 11.52 -4.25 -15.15
CA HIS A 102 10.34 -5.08 -14.86
C HIS A 102 10.70 -6.53 -14.52
N ASP A 103 11.58 -7.15 -15.32
CA ASP A 103 12.02 -8.53 -15.09
C ASP A 103 12.80 -8.66 -13.77
N GLU A 104 13.55 -7.63 -13.39
CA GLU A 104 14.23 -7.56 -12.10
C GLU A 104 13.25 -7.39 -10.95
N ALA A 105 12.21 -6.56 -11.07
CA ALA A 105 11.17 -6.41 -10.04
C ALA A 105 10.48 -7.74 -9.74
N ILE A 106 10.09 -8.49 -10.79
CA ILE A 106 9.51 -9.84 -10.65
C ILE A 106 10.47 -10.76 -9.91
N ARG A 107 11.70 -10.91 -10.44
CA ARG A 107 12.73 -11.81 -9.87
C ARG A 107 13.04 -11.48 -8.42
N LEU A 108 13.13 -10.19 -8.06
CA LEU A 108 13.46 -9.75 -6.71
C LEU A 108 12.35 -10.12 -5.72
N CYS A 109 11.08 -9.91 -6.09
CA CYS A 109 9.95 -10.30 -5.25
C CYS A 109 9.86 -11.82 -5.09
N GLU A 110 9.94 -12.58 -6.17
CA GLU A 110 9.90 -14.05 -6.15
C GLU A 110 11.08 -14.66 -5.38
N SER A 111 12.22 -13.95 -5.32
CA SER A 111 13.37 -14.39 -4.55
C SER A 111 13.08 -14.53 -3.06
N LYS A 112 11.99 -13.94 -2.52
CA LYS A 112 11.60 -14.02 -1.11
C LYS A 112 11.04 -15.38 -0.71
N GLY A 113 10.60 -16.21 -1.66
CA GLY A 113 10.12 -17.57 -1.42
C GLY A 113 8.75 -17.85 -2.04
N GLU A 114 8.22 -19.05 -1.80
CA GLU A 114 6.89 -19.45 -2.31
C GLU A 114 5.81 -18.44 -1.90
N GLY A 115 4.92 -18.12 -2.85
CA GLY A 115 3.82 -17.19 -2.67
C GLY A 115 4.22 -15.73 -2.89
N TRP A 116 5.48 -15.35 -2.75
CA TRP A 116 5.94 -13.98 -3.00
C TRP A 116 6.03 -13.68 -4.49
N HIS A 117 5.53 -12.52 -4.90
CA HIS A 117 5.49 -12.07 -6.29
C HIS A 117 5.50 -10.53 -6.36
N LEU A 118 5.80 -9.98 -7.53
CA LEU A 118 5.53 -8.56 -7.81
C LEU A 118 4.02 -8.33 -7.75
N ILE A 119 3.56 -7.28 -7.07
CA ILE A 119 2.12 -6.97 -7.04
C ILE A 119 1.53 -7.03 -8.45
N THR A 120 0.40 -7.69 -8.59
CA THR A 120 -0.27 -7.86 -9.88
C THR A 120 -1.19 -6.69 -10.18
N ASN A 121 -1.53 -6.48 -11.44
CA ASN A 121 -2.52 -5.48 -11.82
C ASN A 121 -3.90 -5.78 -11.21
N ASP A 122 -4.30 -7.05 -11.15
CA ASP A 122 -5.52 -7.50 -10.48
C ASP A 122 -5.55 -7.05 -9.00
N GLU A 123 -4.46 -7.26 -8.26
CA GLU A 123 -4.35 -6.82 -6.85
C GLU A 123 -4.32 -5.30 -6.70
N TRP A 124 -3.58 -4.61 -7.56
CA TRP A 124 -3.50 -3.15 -7.55
C TRP A 124 -4.87 -2.52 -7.79
N VAL A 125 -5.59 -3.00 -8.81
CA VAL A 125 -6.90 -2.48 -9.21
C VAL A 125 -7.97 -2.86 -8.20
N ALA A 126 -7.91 -4.06 -7.61
CA ALA A 126 -8.78 -4.43 -6.52
C ALA A 126 -8.67 -3.47 -5.33
N LEU A 127 -7.45 -3.06 -4.96
CA LEU A 127 -7.24 -2.02 -3.93
C LEU A 127 -7.79 -0.66 -4.38
N GLY A 128 -7.62 -0.29 -5.65
CA GLY A 128 -8.16 0.96 -6.21
C GLY A 128 -9.69 1.00 -6.17
N PHE A 129 -10.36 -0.07 -6.59
CA PHE A 129 -11.81 -0.17 -6.49
C PHE A 129 -12.29 -0.22 -5.05
N TRP A 130 -11.58 -0.92 -4.17
CA TRP A 130 -11.87 -0.88 -2.74
C TRP A 130 -11.83 0.57 -2.21
N SER A 131 -10.79 1.34 -2.56
CA SER A 131 -10.67 2.74 -2.17
C SER A 131 -11.80 3.60 -2.74
N TRP A 132 -12.17 3.37 -3.99
CA TRP A 132 -13.24 4.12 -4.65
C TRP A 132 -14.60 3.83 -4.01
N ASP A 133 -14.96 2.56 -3.82
CA ASP A 133 -16.21 2.12 -3.19
C ASP A 133 -16.38 2.60 -1.74
N ASN A 134 -15.27 2.97 -1.09
CA ASN A 134 -15.26 3.45 0.29
C ASN A 134 -14.99 4.95 0.43
N ASP A 135 -14.94 5.70 -0.67
CA ASP A 135 -14.64 7.15 -0.70
C ASP A 135 -13.28 7.50 -0.04
N THR A 136 -12.28 6.63 -0.21
CA THR A 136 -10.93 6.76 0.38
C THR A 136 -9.82 6.77 -0.67
N MET A 137 -10.11 7.21 -1.90
CA MET A 137 -9.10 7.36 -2.95
C MET A 137 -7.86 8.12 -2.43
N PRO A 138 -6.67 7.51 -2.43
CA PRO A 138 -5.47 8.11 -1.86
C PRO A 138 -5.07 9.41 -2.54
N THR A 139 -4.79 10.42 -1.73
CA THR A 139 -3.83 11.45 -2.11
C THR A 139 -2.42 10.88 -2.01
N GLY A 140 -1.38 11.70 -2.24
CA GLY A 140 -0.03 11.17 -2.27
C GLY A 140 1.05 12.21 -2.36
N ASN A 141 2.31 11.77 -2.39
CA ASN A 141 3.41 12.63 -2.79
C ASN A 141 3.36 12.82 -4.31
N THR A 142 2.67 13.85 -4.79
CA THR A 142 2.55 14.13 -6.24
C THR A 142 3.11 15.51 -6.63
N ALA A 143 3.69 16.24 -5.67
CA ALA A 143 4.26 17.56 -5.87
C ALA A 143 5.53 17.81 -5.03
N SER A 144 6.52 16.91 -5.14
CA SER A 144 7.87 17.01 -4.55
C SER A 144 7.87 17.10 -3.02
N GLY A 145 7.42 16.04 -2.37
CA GLY A 145 7.35 15.88 -0.93
C GLY A 145 5.96 16.10 -0.33
N LYS A 146 4.97 16.44 -1.16
CA LYS A 146 3.63 16.83 -0.74
C LYS A 146 2.59 16.46 -1.80
N SER A 147 1.32 16.53 -1.43
CA SER A 147 0.21 16.39 -2.37
C SER A 147 0.01 17.66 -3.20
N HIS A 148 -0.30 17.50 -4.48
CA HIS A 148 -0.66 18.62 -5.35
C HIS A 148 -2.03 19.22 -4.98
N SER A 149 -3.01 18.37 -4.63
CA SER A 149 -4.39 18.76 -4.31
C SER A 149 -4.55 19.21 -2.86
N HIS A 150 -3.65 18.74 -1.99
CA HIS A 150 -3.65 19.02 -0.57
C HIS A 150 -2.22 19.39 -0.10
N PRO A 151 -1.70 20.60 -0.43
CA PRO A 151 -0.31 20.96 -0.20
C PRO A 151 0.15 20.94 1.27
N GLU A 152 -0.78 20.95 2.22
CA GLU A 152 -0.54 20.75 3.65
C GLU A 152 -0.19 19.31 4.01
N GLN A 153 -0.57 18.34 3.18
CA GLN A 153 -0.20 16.94 3.33
C GLN A 153 1.21 16.75 2.79
N THR A 154 2.14 16.46 3.69
CA THR A 154 3.58 16.36 3.41
C THR A 154 4.12 15.05 3.95
N GLY A 155 5.10 14.49 3.24
CA GLY A 155 5.90 13.37 3.72
C GLY A 155 7.33 13.82 4.05
N THR A 156 8.10 12.92 4.65
CA THR A 156 9.50 13.19 4.98
C THR A 156 10.40 12.96 3.77
N THR A 157 10.90 14.02 3.16
CA THR A 157 11.92 13.92 2.10
C THR A 157 13.31 13.61 2.68
N TYR A 158 14.24 13.20 1.83
CA TYR A 158 15.61 12.89 2.23
C TYR A 158 16.64 13.50 1.25
N GLU A 159 17.90 13.61 1.69
CA GLU A 159 18.96 14.15 0.84
C GLU A 159 19.13 13.32 -0.44
N GLY A 160 19.17 14.00 -1.58
CA GLY A 160 19.23 13.37 -2.91
C GLY A 160 17.93 12.68 -3.36
N SER A 161 16.81 12.88 -2.65
CA SER A 161 15.50 12.31 -3.02
C SER A 161 14.91 12.89 -4.30
N CYS A 162 15.31 14.11 -4.68
CA CYS A 162 14.68 14.90 -5.74
C CYS A 162 13.17 15.13 -5.54
N GLY A 163 12.65 15.04 -4.31
CA GLY A 163 11.21 15.17 -4.03
C GLY A 163 10.53 13.87 -3.62
N LYS A 164 11.22 12.73 -3.71
CA LYS A 164 10.76 11.47 -3.09
C LYS A 164 10.67 11.59 -1.57
N THR A 165 9.72 10.89 -0.99
CA THR A 165 9.53 10.77 0.44
C THR A 165 9.96 9.39 0.91
N LEU A 166 10.34 9.30 2.19
CA LEU A 166 10.48 8.02 2.85
C LEU A 166 9.12 7.31 2.84
N THR A 167 9.15 6.00 2.67
CA THR A 167 7.97 5.16 2.50
C THR A 167 7.02 5.25 3.71
N GLY A 168 5.73 5.50 3.48
CA GLY A 168 4.71 5.63 4.52
C GLY A 168 4.88 6.82 5.46
N SER A 169 5.67 7.83 5.08
CA SER A 169 5.92 9.01 5.92
C SER A 169 4.89 10.13 5.77
N GLY A 170 3.98 10.01 4.80
CA GLY A 170 2.85 10.91 4.63
C GLY A 170 1.71 10.64 5.62
N PRO A 171 0.66 11.47 5.61
CA PRO A 171 -0.50 11.29 6.47
C PRO A 171 -1.37 10.10 6.00
N VAL A 172 -2.30 9.65 6.84
CA VAL A 172 -3.14 8.46 6.57
C VAL A 172 -4.01 8.58 5.32
N GLN A 173 -4.27 9.79 4.82
CA GLN A 173 -4.96 10.03 3.54
C GLN A 173 -4.17 9.54 2.32
N TRP A 174 -2.88 9.24 2.48
CA TRP A 174 -2.05 8.62 1.44
C TRP A 174 -2.17 7.09 1.43
N ASN A 175 -2.96 6.52 2.35
CA ASN A 175 -3.22 5.09 2.44
C ASN A 175 -4.56 4.75 1.80
N HIS A 176 -4.65 3.58 1.15
CA HIS A 176 -5.83 3.13 0.37
C HIS A 176 -7.16 3.16 1.13
N ASP A 177 -7.14 3.06 2.46
CA ASP A 177 -8.32 3.03 3.31
C ASP A 177 -8.51 4.30 4.16
N GLY A 178 -7.66 5.30 3.96
CA GLY A 178 -7.64 6.51 4.78
C GLY A 178 -7.27 6.27 6.25
N THR A 179 -6.77 5.09 6.62
CA THR A 179 -6.37 4.74 8.00
C THR A 179 -4.88 4.45 8.11
N ALA A 180 -4.37 4.39 9.35
CA ALA A 180 -3.00 3.99 9.61
C ALA A 180 -2.71 2.52 9.22
N TYR A 181 -3.71 1.70 8.93
CA TYR A 181 -3.55 0.28 8.60
C TYR A 181 -3.45 0.01 7.09
N GLY A 182 -3.90 0.94 6.26
CA GLY A 182 -3.93 0.72 4.82
C GLY A 182 -2.56 0.65 4.15
N VAL A 183 -2.62 0.17 2.90
CA VAL A 183 -1.52 0.21 1.94
C VAL A 183 -1.22 1.67 1.59
N ALA A 184 0.01 2.10 1.82
CA ALA A 184 0.48 3.47 1.65
C ALA A 184 1.05 3.74 0.25
N ASP A 185 1.12 5.02 -0.10
CA ASP A 185 1.85 5.55 -1.25
C ASP A 185 1.45 4.90 -2.59
N MET A 186 0.18 4.53 -2.77
CA MET A 186 -0.32 4.03 -4.05
C MET A 186 -0.53 5.15 -5.08
N SER A 187 -0.67 6.40 -4.61
CA SER A 187 -0.65 7.60 -5.43
C SER A 187 0.68 8.34 -5.18
N GLY A 188 1.46 8.52 -6.24
CA GLY A 188 2.71 9.27 -6.19
C GLY A 188 3.88 8.58 -5.46
N ASN A 189 4.81 9.42 -5.03
CA ASN A 189 6.15 9.08 -4.60
C ASN A 189 7.00 8.49 -5.73
N ILE A 190 6.75 7.25 -6.14
CA ILE A 190 7.41 6.61 -7.28
C ILE A 190 6.39 5.81 -8.08
N TRP A 191 6.63 5.70 -9.38
CA TRP A 191 5.93 4.74 -10.22
C TRP A 191 6.24 3.31 -9.77
N GLU A 192 5.27 2.42 -9.92
CA GLU A 192 5.44 1.02 -9.53
C GLU A 192 5.14 0.06 -10.67
N HIS A 193 6.09 -0.84 -10.94
CA HIS A 193 5.84 -2.01 -11.79
C HIS A 193 4.67 -2.82 -11.22
N VAL A 194 3.75 -3.22 -12.10
CA VAL A 194 2.69 -4.20 -11.79
C VAL A 194 2.79 -5.38 -12.76
N GLY A 195 2.66 -6.59 -12.24
CA GLY A 195 2.70 -7.83 -13.03
C GLY A 195 1.34 -8.24 -13.61
N GLY A 196 1.34 -9.23 -14.49
CA GLY A 196 0.13 -9.88 -15.00
C GLY A 196 -0.61 -9.12 -16.11
N VAL A 197 -0.07 -8.00 -16.57
CA VAL A 197 -0.64 -7.18 -17.65
C VAL A 197 0.47 -6.61 -18.53
N ARG A 198 0.21 -6.49 -19.84
CA ARG A 198 1.05 -5.78 -20.80
C ARG A 198 0.25 -5.29 -22.00
N PHE A 199 0.88 -4.49 -22.83
CA PHE A 199 0.43 -4.22 -24.20
C PHE A 199 1.41 -4.81 -25.21
N MET A 200 0.90 -5.36 -26.30
CA MET A 200 1.67 -5.79 -27.46
C MET A 200 1.10 -5.12 -28.70
N ASP A 201 1.84 -4.16 -29.26
CA ASP A 201 1.40 -3.39 -30.43
C ASP A 201 0.01 -2.74 -30.21
N GLY A 202 -0.18 -2.12 -29.04
CA GLY A 202 -1.45 -1.51 -28.63
C GLY A 202 -2.56 -2.51 -28.23
N MET A 203 -2.35 -3.82 -28.35
CA MET A 203 -3.30 -4.85 -27.89
C MET A 203 -3.07 -5.17 -26.40
N PRO A 204 -4.08 -5.04 -25.53
CA PRO A 204 -3.97 -5.41 -24.13
C PRO A 204 -3.89 -6.93 -23.99
N GLN A 205 -2.96 -7.40 -23.17
CA GLN A 205 -2.77 -8.80 -22.83
C GLN A 205 -2.61 -8.98 -21.32
N VAL A 206 -3.14 -10.09 -20.81
CA VAL A 206 -3.17 -10.39 -19.38
C VAL A 206 -2.76 -11.82 -19.11
N ILE A 207 -2.32 -12.09 -17.88
CA ILE A 207 -2.24 -13.45 -17.35
C ILE A 207 -3.54 -13.72 -16.59
N PRO A 208 -4.40 -14.65 -17.06
CA PRO A 208 -5.74 -14.81 -16.52
C PRO A 208 -5.80 -15.19 -15.05
N ASN A 209 -6.93 -14.86 -14.41
CA ASN A 209 -7.30 -15.29 -13.06
C ASN A 209 -6.22 -14.98 -12.01
N ASN A 210 -5.60 -13.80 -12.09
CA ASN A 210 -4.46 -13.41 -11.26
C ASN A 210 -3.34 -14.49 -11.23
N GLY A 211 -3.11 -15.17 -12.36
CA GLY A 211 -2.12 -16.24 -12.46
C GLY A 211 -0.69 -15.77 -12.23
N ALA A 212 -0.42 -14.47 -12.42
CA ALA A 212 0.85 -13.85 -12.09
C ALA A 212 1.20 -13.96 -10.60
N ALA A 213 0.21 -13.88 -9.70
CA ALA A 213 0.43 -14.09 -8.26
C ALA A 213 0.83 -15.53 -7.91
N TYR A 214 0.55 -16.49 -8.81
CA TYR A 214 0.98 -17.88 -8.70
C TYR A 214 2.41 -18.12 -9.25
N GLY A 215 3.04 -17.11 -9.86
CA GLY A 215 4.34 -17.25 -10.51
C GLY A 215 4.25 -17.77 -11.94
N ALA A 216 3.19 -17.39 -12.67
CA ALA A 216 3.14 -17.60 -14.13
C ALA A 216 4.32 -16.91 -14.83
N ASP A 217 4.82 -17.49 -15.91
CA ASP A 217 5.89 -16.87 -16.69
C ASP A 217 5.40 -15.58 -17.36
N GLN A 218 6.03 -14.46 -17.03
CA GLN A 218 5.73 -13.12 -17.57
C GLN A 218 6.77 -12.67 -18.61
N SER A 219 7.63 -13.58 -19.07
CA SER A 219 8.59 -13.33 -20.15
C SER A 219 7.87 -12.90 -21.44
N LYS A 220 8.60 -12.23 -22.34
CA LYS A 220 8.04 -11.67 -23.57
C LYS A 220 7.37 -12.73 -24.45
N ASP A 221 7.99 -13.90 -24.56
CA ASP A 221 7.53 -14.97 -25.43
C ASP A 221 6.72 -16.03 -24.67
N SER A 222 6.29 -15.72 -23.43
CA SER A 222 5.50 -16.63 -22.61
C SER A 222 4.16 -16.95 -23.26
N PRO A 223 3.72 -18.22 -23.26
CA PRO A 223 2.39 -18.61 -23.72
C PRO A 223 1.28 -18.31 -22.69
N GLU A 224 1.62 -17.79 -21.51
CA GLU A 224 0.66 -17.48 -20.43
C GLU A 224 -0.13 -16.19 -20.70
N TRP A 225 0.30 -15.39 -21.68
CA TRP A 225 -0.36 -14.15 -22.08
C TRP A 225 -1.58 -14.42 -22.96
N GLU A 226 -2.73 -13.90 -22.54
CA GLU A 226 -3.98 -13.93 -23.30
C GLU A 226 -4.39 -12.51 -23.69
N ALA A 227 -4.77 -12.31 -24.95
CA ALA A 227 -5.34 -11.04 -25.41
C ALA A 227 -6.77 -10.87 -24.89
N ILE A 228 -7.19 -9.62 -24.71
CA ILE A 228 -8.58 -9.29 -24.38
C ILE A 228 -9.36 -9.09 -25.69
N TYR A 229 -10.53 -9.72 -25.74
CA TYR A 229 -11.46 -9.68 -26.87
C TYR A 229 -12.78 -9.05 -26.45
N THR A 230 -13.56 -8.57 -27.42
CA THR A 230 -14.97 -8.20 -27.20
C THR A 230 -15.82 -9.45 -26.91
N GLU A 231 -17.07 -9.26 -26.48
CA GLU A 231 -18.00 -10.38 -26.28
C GLU A 231 -18.23 -11.21 -27.56
N ASP A 232 -18.17 -10.56 -28.72
CA ASP A 232 -18.29 -11.20 -30.04
C ASP A 232 -17.01 -11.91 -30.50
N GLY A 233 -15.92 -11.78 -29.73
CA GLY A 233 -14.63 -12.42 -30.02
C GLY A 233 -13.72 -11.62 -30.94
N ASP A 234 -14.01 -10.34 -31.18
CA ASP A 234 -13.13 -9.45 -31.94
C ASP A 234 -11.95 -8.99 -31.08
N PRO A 235 -10.74 -8.87 -31.66
CA PRO A 235 -9.57 -8.38 -30.93
C PRO A 235 -9.78 -6.93 -30.53
N VAL A 236 -9.14 -6.46 -29.46
CA VAL A 236 -9.23 -5.05 -29.03
C VAL A 236 -7.87 -4.39 -29.13
N TYR A 237 -7.81 -3.21 -29.73
CA TYR A 237 -6.61 -2.40 -29.83
C TYR A 237 -6.86 -0.99 -29.30
N TYR A 238 -5.88 -0.45 -28.59
CA TYR A 238 -5.79 0.97 -28.30
C TYR A 238 -5.14 1.66 -29.50
N ASN A 239 -5.93 2.40 -30.27
CA ASN A 239 -5.44 3.25 -31.33
C ASN A 239 -4.98 4.58 -30.72
N VAL A 240 -3.66 4.80 -30.71
CA VAL A 240 -3.04 6.00 -30.16
C VAL A 240 -2.71 6.94 -31.33
N HIS A 241 -3.27 8.15 -31.34
CA HIS A 241 -2.93 9.17 -32.34
C HIS A 241 -3.29 10.59 -31.91
N ASN A 242 -2.40 11.55 -32.18
CA ASN A 242 -2.70 12.99 -32.17
C ASN A 242 -3.45 13.51 -30.90
N GLY A 243 -3.09 13.04 -29.72
CA GLY A 243 -3.71 13.43 -28.45
C GLY A 243 -4.98 12.65 -28.09
N GLU A 244 -5.28 11.58 -28.80
CA GLU A 244 -6.45 10.73 -28.61
C GLU A 244 -6.03 9.26 -28.44
N ILE A 245 -6.78 8.53 -27.61
CA ILE A 245 -6.64 7.09 -27.46
C ILE A 245 -8.03 6.46 -27.53
N THR A 246 -8.28 5.69 -28.60
CA THR A 246 -9.59 5.11 -28.89
C THR A 246 -9.49 3.59 -29.00
N LEU A 247 -10.39 2.86 -28.34
CA LEU A 247 -10.54 1.42 -28.53
C LEU A 247 -11.17 1.11 -29.88
N GLN A 248 -10.60 0.13 -30.60
CA GLN A 248 -11.15 -0.35 -31.87
C GLN A 248 -10.91 -1.86 -32.07
N PRO A 249 -11.76 -2.54 -32.86
CA PRO A 249 -11.68 -3.99 -33.07
C PRO A 249 -10.77 -4.41 -34.24
N VAL A 250 -9.95 -3.48 -34.73
CA VAL A 250 -9.07 -3.68 -35.89
C VAL A 250 -7.70 -3.10 -35.57
N HIS A 251 -6.64 -3.81 -35.94
CA HIS A 251 -5.28 -3.33 -35.75
C HIS A 251 -5.08 -1.96 -36.43
N PRO A 252 -4.60 -0.92 -35.72
CA PRO A 252 -4.34 0.38 -36.33
C PRO A 252 -3.28 0.32 -37.45
N ASP A 253 -3.41 1.14 -38.50
CA ASP A 253 -2.44 1.18 -39.60
C ASP A 253 -1.09 1.83 -39.20
N GLY A 254 -1.03 2.49 -38.06
CA GLY A 254 0.15 3.17 -37.53
C GLY A 254 0.28 2.99 -36.01
N THR A 255 1.43 3.39 -35.49
CA THR A 255 1.72 3.38 -34.05
C THR A 255 2.17 4.77 -33.62
N ASP A 256 1.75 5.18 -32.44
CA ASP A 256 2.15 6.44 -31.79
C ASP A 256 2.33 6.25 -30.28
N TYR A 257 2.86 7.28 -29.63
CA TYR A 257 2.95 7.41 -28.17
C TYR A 257 2.25 8.69 -27.72
N ASP A 258 1.21 8.53 -26.92
CA ASP A 258 0.44 9.67 -26.39
C ASP A 258 -0.20 9.35 -25.04
N GLY A 259 -0.88 10.33 -24.46
CA GLY A 259 -1.63 10.17 -23.23
C GLY A 259 -2.83 11.10 -23.11
N VAL A 260 -3.90 10.54 -22.55
CA VAL A 260 -5.16 11.23 -22.28
C VAL A 260 -5.49 11.13 -20.79
N LYS A 261 -6.49 11.88 -20.31
CA LYS A 261 -7.07 11.55 -19.01
C LYS A 261 -7.66 10.14 -19.09
N PHE A 262 -7.60 9.39 -18.01
CA PHE A 262 -8.11 8.03 -17.95
C PHE A 262 -9.61 7.97 -18.31
N THR A 263 -10.38 8.97 -17.88
CA THR A 263 -11.80 9.11 -18.20
C THR A 263 -12.09 9.60 -19.62
N ASP A 264 -11.07 10.07 -20.35
CA ASP A 264 -11.17 10.55 -21.73
C ASP A 264 -10.78 9.45 -22.74
N LEU A 265 -10.55 8.21 -22.28
CA LEU A 265 -10.41 7.06 -23.18
C LEU A 265 -11.71 6.88 -23.97
N GLU A 266 -11.58 6.81 -25.29
CA GLU A 266 -12.73 6.70 -26.18
C GLU A 266 -12.92 5.25 -26.64
N VAL A 267 -14.13 4.96 -27.10
CA VAL A 267 -14.47 3.72 -27.78
C VAL A 267 -15.06 4.05 -29.14
N ARG A 268 -14.66 3.30 -30.18
CA ARG A 268 -15.24 3.45 -31.52
C ARG A 268 -16.75 3.26 -31.46
N SER A 269 -17.50 4.06 -32.21
CA SER A 269 -18.96 4.18 -32.09
C SER A 269 -19.79 2.93 -32.44
N ASP A 270 -19.17 1.89 -32.96
CA ASP A 270 -19.81 0.62 -33.33
C ASP A 270 -19.37 -0.56 -32.45
N MET A 271 -18.72 -0.27 -31.31
CA MET A 271 -18.40 -1.26 -30.29
C MET A 271 -18.60 -0.68 -28.88
N ASP A 272 -18.71 -1.57 -27.91
CA ASP A 272 -18.67 -1.22 -26.49
C ASP A 272 -17.29 -1.57 -25.91
N ALA A 273 -16.87 -0.84 -24.87
CA ALA A 273 -15.65 -1.17 -24.14
C ALA A 273 -15.86 -2.50 -23.37
N PRO A 274 -15.01 -3.53 -23.58
CA PRO A 274 -15.15 -4.78 -22.84
C PRO A 274 -15.11 -4.57 -21.33
N ASP A 275 -16.05 -5.17 -20.59
CA ASP A 275 -16.09 -5.11 -19.12
C ASP A 275 -14.77 -5.58 -18.49
N ARG A 276 -14.11 -6.56 -19.13
CA ARG A 276 -12.77 -7.03 -18.74
C ARG A 276 -11.74 -5.90 -18.64
N LEU A 277 -11.79 -4.88 -19.50
CA LEU A 277 -10.88 -3.73 -19.43
C LEU A 277 -11.22 -2.83 -18.25
N LYS A 278 -12.51 -2.66 -17.93
CA LYS A 278 -12.98 -1.92 -16.75
C LYS A 278 -12.53 -2.62 -15.47
N ASP A 279 -12.79 -3.92 -15.35
CA ASP A 279 -12.40 -4.76 -14.21
C ASP A 279 -10.88 -4.72 -13.92
N LEU A 280 -10.07 -4.49 -14.95
CA LEU A 280 -8.61 -4.41 -14.87
C LEU A 280 -8.08 -2.97 -14.79
N GLY A 281 -8.95 -1.98 -14.66
CA GLY A 281 -8.57 -0.56 -14.61
C GLY A 281 -7.76 -0.14 -15.83
N LEU A 282 -8.05 -0.72 -17.00
CA LEU A 282 -7.48 -0.37 -18.31
C LEU A 282 -8.45 0.48 -19.15
N TYR A 283 -9.70 0.59 -18.70
CA TYR A 283 -10.70 1.53 -19.17
C TYR A 283 -11.47 2.01 -17.93
N PRO A 284 -11.98 3.27 -17.89
CA PRO A 284 -12.72 3.76 -16.73
C PRO A 284 -13.95 2.90 -16.45
N ALA A 285 -14.19 2.62 -15.16
CA ALA A 285 -15.47 2.08 -14.72
C ALA A 285 -16.58 3.12 -14.95
N ASP A 286 -17.82 2.65 -15.07
CA ASP A 286 -18.97 3.53 -15.26
C ASP A 286 -19.08 4.50 -14.07
N ASP A 287 -19.33 5.78 -14.34
CA ASP A 287 -19.36 6.87 -13.34
C ASP A 287 -18.03 7.14 -12.62
N TYR A 288 -16.91 6.54 -13.03
CA TYR A 288 -15.60 6.89 -12.52
C TYR A 288 -15.16 8.27 -13.03
N GLU A 289 -14.94 9.20 -12.11
CA GLU A 289 -14.40 10.54 -12.42
C GLU A 289 -13.02 10.70 -11.80
N SER A 290 -12.04 11.12 -12.62
CA SER A 290 -10.67 11.35 -12.18
C SER A 290 -9.90 12.24 -13.16
N ASP A 291 -8.89 12.94 -12.64
CA ASP A 291 -7.90 13.67 -13.44
C ASP A 291 -6.62 12.83 -13.72
N GLU A 292 -6.59 11.57 -13.29
CA GLU A 292 -5.51 10.62 -13.58
C GLU A 292 -5.36 10.40 -15.09
N TYR A 293 -4.14 10.08 -15.53
CA TYR A 293 -3.85 9.91 -16.96
C TYR A 293 -3.73 8.44 -17.38
N PHE A 294 -3.71 8.23 -18.69
CA PHE A 294 -3.41 6.96 -19.32
C PHE A 294 -2.45 7.22 -20.48
N TRP A 295 -1.19 6.81 -20.32
CA TRP A 295 -0.16 6.92 -21.37
C TRP A 295 0.10 5.57 -22.00
N LEU A 296 0.18 5.52 -23.33
CA LEU A 296 0.48 4.28 -24.04
C LEU A 296 1.36 4.54 -25.26
N ASP A 297 2.41 3.75 -25.39
CA ASP A 297 3.12 3.57 -26.66
C ASP A 297 2.55 2.32 -27.35
N SER A 298 1.93 2.50 -28.51
CA SER A 298 1.28 1.42 -29.26
C SER A 298 2.26 0.59 -30.11
N ASN A 299 3.57 0.83 -30.02
CA ASN A 299 4.58 0.09 -30.78
C ASN A 299 5.30 -0.95 -29.90
N GLY A 300 5.23 -2.23 -30.26
CA GLY A 300 5.94 -3.30 -29.58
C GLY A 300 5.40 -3.63 -28.19
N GLU A 301 6.25 -4.23 -27.36
CA GLU A 301 5.87 -4.66 -26.02
C GLU A 301 6.02 -3.53 -25.00
N ARG A 302 4.95 -3.27 -24.25
CA ARG A 302 4.93 -2.33 -23.12
C ARG A 302 4.45 -2.99 -21.85
N VAL A 303 5.30 -2.89 -20.82
CA VAL A 303 4.93 -3.22 -19.44
C VAL A 303 4.34 -1.99 -18.78
N ILE A 304 3.61 -2.20 -17.69
CA ILE A 304 2.81 -1.13 -17.08
C ILE A 304 3.42 -0.68 -15.76
N TYR A 305 3.40 0.64 -15.55
CA TYR A 305 3.62 1.26 -14.25
C TYR A 305 2.33 1.94 -13.77
N ARG A 306 2.07 1.89 -12.46
CA ARG A 306 0.92 2.58 -11.84
C ARG A 306 1.32 3.58 -10.75
N GLY A 307 0.38 4.43 -10.37
CA GLY A 307 0.45 5.31 -9.19
C GLY A 307 1.01 6.72 -9.46
N GLY A 308 1.99 6.84 -10.34
CA GLY A 308 2.69 8.10 -10.59
C GLY A 308 3.89 8.36 -9.67
N GLY A 309 4.73 9.30 -10.09
CA GLY A 309 5.87 9.82 -9.32
C GLY A 309 5.58 11.11 -8.59
N TRP A 310 6.56 11.53 -7.77
CA TRP A 310 6.50 12.75 -6.97
C TRP A 310 6.30 14.06 -7.74
N ASP A 311 6.49 14.07 -9.05
CA ASP A 311 6.47 15.26 -9.90
C ASP A 311 5.30 15.31 -10.90
N ASN A 312 4.40 14.31 -10.86
CA ASN A 312 3.33 14.20 -11.85
C ASN A 312 2.11 15.10 -11.57
N GLY A 313 2.04 15.77 -10.43
CA GLY A 313 0.99 16.74 -10.12
C GLY A 313 -0.40 16.10 -10.11
N ALA A 314 -1.32 16.68 -10.88
CA ALA A 314 -2.70 16.24 -11.00
C ALA A 314 -2.89 14.96 -11.82
N TYR A 315 -1.88 14.56 -12.61
CA TYR A 315 -1.96 13.34 -13.41
C TYR A 315 -1.83 12.07 -12.56
N ALA A 316 -1.27 12.18 -11.35
CA ALA A 316 -1.02 11.04 -10.48
C ALA A 316 -2.24 10.61 -9.66
N GLY A 317 -2.30 9.30 -9.41
CA GLY A 317 -3.35 8.64 -8.67
C GLY A 317 -3.26 7.12 -8.85
N VAL A 318 -4.11 6.38 -8.14
CA VAL A 318 -4.12 4.92 -8.14
C VAL A 318 -4.35 4.33 -9.54
N PHE A 319 -5.23 4.90 -10.36
CA PHE A 319 -5.46 4.41 -11.73
C PHE A 319 -4.57 5.06 -12.77
N TYR A 320 -3.68 5.98 -12.38
CA TYR A 320 -2.70 6.56 -13.30
C TYR A 320 -1.82 5.47 -13.90
N LEU A 321 -1.79 5.39 -15.23
CA LEU A 321 -1.13 4.33 -15.96
C LEU A 321 -0.07 4.88 -16.92
N ASN A 322 1.11 4.25 -16.92
CA ASN A 322 2.13 4.45 -17.94
C ASN A 322 2.51 3.14 -18.61
N GLY A 323 2.15 3.01 -19.89
CA GLY A 323 2.55 1.94 -20.82
C GLY A 323 3.50 2.46 -21.91
N GLY A 324 4.35 3.45 -21.61
CA GLY A 324 5.27 4.03 -22.59
C GLY A 324 6.58 3.26 -22.79
N ASN A 325 6.91 2.33 -21.90
CA ASN A 325 8.27 1.80 -21.78
C ASN A 325 8.35 0.29 -21.98
N SER A 326 9.49 -0.17 -22.52
CA SER A 326 9.79 -1.61 -22.63
C SER A 326 10.24 -2.19 -21.28
N ARG A 327 10.12 -3.51 -21.14
CA ARG A 327 10.46 -4.24 -19.90
C ARG A 327 11.87 -4.02 -19.36
N GLY A 328 12.82 -3.65 -20.23
CA GLY A 328 14.25 -3.49 -19.90
C GLY A 328 14.62 -2.12 -19.34
N ILE A 329 13.68 -1.17 -19.29
CA ILE A 329 13.94 0.19 -18.84
C ILE A 329 13.98 0.27 -17.31
N ALA A 330 14.93 1.04 -16.79
CA ALA A 330 15.09 1.34 -15.38
C ALA A 330 15.26 2.86 -15.19
N TYR A 331 14.43 3.46 -14.34
CA TYR A 331 14.45 4.91 -14.08
C TYR A 331 14.56 5.24 -12.59
N THR A 332 15.02 6.45 -12.29
CA THR A 332 15.23 6.97 -10.93
C THR A 332 13.94 7.27 -10.17
N ASN A 333 12.80 7.10 -10.83
CA ASN A 333 11.45 7.30 -10.32
C ASN A 333 10.54 6.07 -10.50
N VAL A 334 11.08 4.94 -10.98
CA VAL A 334 10.33 3.68 -11.14
C VAL A 334 10.90 2.64 -10.18
N GLY A 335 10.03 2.13 -9.33
CA GLY A 335 10.27 1.05 -8.37
C GLY A 335 9.13 0.05 -8.38
N PHE A 336 8.83 -0.54 -7.23
CA PHE A 336 7.84 -1.61 -7.12
C PHE A 336 7.48 -1.90 -5.65
N ARG A 337 6.46 -2.75 -5.46
CA ARG A 337 6.20 -3.43 -4.19
C ARG A 337 5.90 -4.90 -4.41
N ALA A 338 6.24 -5.72 -3.42
CA ALA A 338 5.95 -7.14 -3.40
C ALA A 338 4.55 -7.41 -2.84
N ALA A 339 3.99 -8.53 -3.23
CA ALA A 339 2.83 -9.16 -2.63
C ALA A 339 3.15 -10.62 -2.29
N CYS A 340 2.30 -11.27 -1.51
CA CYS A 340 2.44 -12.65 -1.10
C CYS A 340 1.07 -13.32 -1.04
N VAL A 341 0.88 -14.40 -1.79
CA VAL A 341 -0.32 -15.23 -1.70
C VAL A 341 -0.05 -16.40 -0.76
N ARG A 342 -0.96 -16.63 0.19
CA ARG A 342 -0.91 -17.82 1.07
C ARG A 342 -2.02 -18.77 0.68
N PHE A 343 -1.66 -20.04 0.52
CA PHE A 343 -2.60 -21.10 0.21
C PHE A 343 -3.07 -21.80 1.48
N ILE A 344 -4.25 -22.42 1.42
CA ILE A 344 -4.70 -23.34 2.46
C ILE A 344 -3.82 -24.59 2.40
N CYS A 345 -3.14 -24.92 3.49
CA CYS A 345 -2.41 -26.18 3.62
C CYS A 345 -3.39 -27.28 4.05
N ASP A 346 -3.19 -28.53 3.63
CA ASP A 346 -4.02 -29.67 4.07
C ASP A 346 -4.02 -29.85 5.61
N SER A 347 -3.04 -29.28 6.33
CA SER A 347 -3.01 -29.26 7.80
C SER A 347 -3.99 -28.28 8.45
N ASP A 348 -4.45 -27.25 7.73
CA ASP A 348 -5.45 -26.29 8.24
C ASP A 348 -6.86 -26.93 8.31
N THR A 349 -6.98 -28.20 7.90
CA THR A 349 -8.19 -29.03 8.06
C THR A 349 -8.10 -30.05 9.21
N LEU A 350 -7.00 -30.05 9.98
CA LEU A 350 -6.72 -31.03 11.05
C LEU A 350 -7.09 -30.56 12.47
N ASP A 351 -7.91 -29.51 12.62
CA ASP A 351 -8.43 -29.11 13.95
C ASP A 351 -9.48 -30.08 14.53
N ASP A 352 -9.75 -31.21 13.85
CA ASP A 352 -10.74 -32.21 14.26
C ASP A 352 -10.18 -33.62 14.55
N LEU A 353 -8.89 -33.80 14.87
CA LEU A 353 -8.41 -35.10 15.37
C LEU A 353 -7.42 -34.97 16.53
N ASP A 354 -8.01 -35.06 17.72
CA ASP A 354 -7.38 -35.48 18.97
C ASP A 354 -6.54 -36.75 18.75
N SER A 355 -5.20 -36.65 18.87
CA SER A 355 -4.38 -37.79 19.32
C SER A 355 -2.95 -37.39 19.71
N ASP A 356 -2.66 -37.60 20.99
CA ASP A 356 -1.34 -37.65 21.60
C ASP A 356 -0.28 -38.39 20.77
N LYS A 357 0.73 -37.68 20.23
CA LYS A 357 2.11 -38.20 20.09
C LYS A 357 3.15 -37.07 20.16
N LYS A 358 3.85 -36.99 21.30
CA LYS A 358 5.14 -36.26 21.44
C LYS A 358 6.20 -36.91 20.55
N GLN A 359 6.89 -36.13 19.70
CA GLN A 359 8.28 -36.36 19.27
C GLN A 359 8.95 -35.05 18.78
N PRO A 360 10.30 -34.96 18.74
CA PRO A 360 11.06 -33.87 19.36
C PRO A 360 11.43 -32.69 18.45
N GLU A 361 11.65 -31.53 19.07
CA GLU A 361 12.06 -30.28 18.43
C GLU A 361 13.41 -30.35 17.69
N PRO A 362 13.51 -29.81 16.46
CA PRO A 362 14.80 -29.56 15.83
C PRO A 362 15.37 -28.22 16.32
N LYS A 363 16.58 -28.27 16.90
CA LYS A 363 17.40 -27.09 17.24
C LYS A 363 17.76 -26.33 15.96
N LYS A 364 17.04 -25.25 15.63
CA LYS A 364 17.47 -24.27 14.63
C LYS A 364 18.49 -23.32 15.26
N ARG A 365 19.76 -23.48 14.89
CA ARG A 365 20.77 -22.42 15.05
C ARG A 365 20.42 -21.31 14.07
N SER A 366 19.99 -20.16 14.61
CA SER A 366 19.94 -18.89 13.89
C SER A 366 21.35 -18.54 13.41
N ILE A 367 21.53 -18.37 12.11
CA ILE A 367 22.70 -17.73 11.52
C ILE A 367 22.21 -16.41 10.92
N LEU A 368 21.78 -15.49 11.80
CA LEU A 368 21.67 -14.08 11.47
C LEU A 368 23.08 -13.48 11.54
N ALA A 369 23.51 -12.79 10.47
CA ALA A 369 24.79 -12.10 10.46
C ALA A 369 24.80 -11.00 11.55
N PRO A 370 25.86 -10.89 12.38
CA PRO A 370 25.90 -9.98 13.53
C PRO A 370 25.69 -8.49 13.19
N ASP A 371 25.99 -8.09 11.95
CA ASP A 371 25.85 -6.72 11.44
C ASP A 371 24.40 -6.31 11.11
N PHE A 372 23.56 -7.27 10.73
CA PHE A 372 22.15 -7.06 10.37
C PHE A 372 21.27 -6.74 11.58
N ILE A 373 21.47 -7.46 12.69
CA ILE A 373 20.81 -7.15 13.97
C ILE A 373 21.18 -5.73 14.43
N GLY A 374 22.43 -5.31 14.21
CA GLY A 374 22.88 -3.94 14.52
C GLY A 374 22.11 -2.85 13.76
N ARG A 375 21.80 -3.06 12.47
CA ARG A 375 21.05 -2.09 11.66
C ARG A 375 19.56 -2.00 12.04
N ILE A 376 18.93 -3.15 12.32
CA ILE A 376 17.55 -3.19 12.84
C ILE A 376 17.46 -2.48 14.20
N LYS A 377 18.40 -2.78 15.10
CA LYS A 377 18.52 -2.09 16.39
C LYS A 377 18.63 -0.58 16.22
N GLN A 378 19.48 -0.12 15.31
CA GLN A 378 19.67 1.30 15.06
C GLN A 378 18.42 1.99 14.50
N ALA A 379 17.67 1.32 13.61
CA ALA A 379 16.42 1.83 13.06
C ALA A 379 15.32 1.92 14.14
N LEU A 380 15.15 0.87 14.95
CA LEU A 380 14.20 0.85 16.07
C LEU A 380 14.58 1.84 17.17
N ALA A 381 15.86 1.94 17.54
CA ALA A 381 16.35 2.90 18.54
C ALA A 381 16.05 4.34 18.13
N ARG A 382 16.24 4.69 16.85
CA ARG A 382 15.89 6.03 16.33
C ARG A 382 14.39 6.32 16.38
N GLN A 383 13.54 5.32 16.13
CA GLN A 383 12.08 5.46 16.22
C GLN A 383 11.65 5.64 17.68
N PHE A 384 12.21 4.83 18.59
CA PHE A 384 11.99 4.90 20.02
C PHE A 384 12.46 6.21 20.64
N GLN A 385 13.61 6.73 20.20
CA GLN A 385 14.13 8.02 20.63
C GLN A 385 13.18 9.16 20.26
N LYS A 386 12.67 9.20 19.03
CA LYS A 386 11.70 10.21 18.59
C LYS A 386 10.41 10.19 19.41
N LEU A 387 9.93 8.99 19.77
CA LEU A 387 8.78 8.81 20.65
C LEU A 387 9.05 9.29 22.09
N TYR A 388 10.24 8.99 22.61
CA TYR A 388 10.65 9.40 23.96
C TYR A 388 10.84 10.92 24.06
N GLU A 389 11.40 11.56 23.03
CA GLU A 389 11.48 13.02 22.90
C GLU A 389 10.09 13.67 22.82
N ALA A 390 9.19 13.10 22.02
CA ALA A 390 7.81 13.58 21.91
C ALA A 390 7.02 13.46 23.23
N ALA A 391 7.38 12.48 24.07
CA ALA A 391 6.80 12.29 25.40
C ALA A 391 7.46 13.14 26.51
N HIS A 392 8.35 14.09 26.15
CA HIS A 392 9.15 14.89 27.09
C HIS A 392 10.03 14.06 28.03
N GLY A 393 10.54 12.93 27.54
CA GLY A 393 11.50 12.12 28.27
C GLY A 393 12.82 12.89 28.51
N GLU A 394 13.37 12.74 29.72
CA GLU A 394 14.49 13.58 30.20
C GLU A 394 15.86 13.18 29.60
N ASP A 395 16.02 11.95 29.09
CA ASP A 395 17.28 11.44 28.51
C ASP A 395 17.07 10.57 27.23
N PRO A 396 16.84 11.19 26.06
CA PRO A 396 16.64 10.49 24.79
C PRO A 396 17.86 9.73 24.29
N GLU A 397 19.06 10.28 24.51
CA GLU A 397 20.32 9.67 24.07
C GLU A 397 20.65 8.43 24.90
N GLY A 398 20.43 8.47 26.23
CA GLY A 398 20.57 7.29 27.10
C GLY A 398 19.56 6.19 26.78
N PHE A 399 18.34 6.55 26.37
CA PHE A 399 17.33 5.58 25.92
C PHE A 399 17.71 4.91 24.59
N ALA A 400 18.26 5.68 23.63
CA ALA A 400 18.78 5.15 22.38
C ALA A 400 19.97 4.19 22.61
N GLU A 401 20.89 4.53 23.51
CA GLU A 401 21.99 3.63 23.89
C GLU A 401 21.49 2.33 24.54
N LEU A 402 20.46 2.40 25.39
CA LEU A 402 19.84 1.21 26.00
C LEU A 402 19.21 0.29 24.94
N ALA A 403 18.56 0.87 23.93
CA ALA A 403 17.97 0.13 22.82
C ALA A 403 19.05 -0.55 21.93
N GLU A 404 20.20 0.10 21.71
CA GLU A 404 21.32 -0.49 20.96
C GLU A 404 22.00 -1.65 21.73
N LYS A 405 22.11 -1.53 23.06
CA LYS A 405 22.77 -2.52 23.94
C LYS A 405 21.87 -3.71 24.31
N ALA A 406 20.59 -3.72 23.91
CA ALA A 406 19.63 -4.78 24.24
C ALA A 406 20.07 -6.18 23.75
N THR A 407 19.86 -7.19 24.58
CA THR A 407 20.17 -8.60 24.32
C THR A 407 19.18 -9.25 23.34
N ASP A 408 19.54 -10.41 22.77
CA ASP A 408 18.68 -11.14 21.80
C ASP A 408 17.33 -11.56 22.41
N GLU A 409 17.26 -11.87 23.71
CA GLU A 409 16.01 -12.16 24.42
C GLU A 409 15.15 -10.90 24.62
N GLU A 410 15.79 -9.75 24.84
CA GLU A 410 15.11 -8.46 24.95
C GLU A 410 14.58 -8.00 23.58
N LEU A 411 15.29 -8.29 22.50
CA LEU A 411 14.84 -8.06 21.13
C LEU A 411 13.67 -8.97 20.73
N ALA A 412 13.70 -10.24 21.12
CA ALA A 412 12.58 -11.16 20.89
C ALA A 412 11.31 -10.70 21.64
N LYS A 413 11.49 -10.18 22.86
CA LYS A 413 10.40 -9.52 23.61
C LYS A 413 9.97 -8.21 22.95
N ALA A 414 10.91 -7.40 22.46
CA ALA A 414 10.66 -6.12 21.78
C ALA A 414 9.95 -6.31 20.44
N ALA A 415 10.23 -7.37 19.67
CA ALA A 415 9.52 -7.71 18.44
C ALA A 415 8.09 -8.17 18.71
N LYS A 416 7.88 -8.91 19.82
CA LYS A 416 6.55 -9.25 20.31
C LYS A 416 5.78 -8.00 20.76
N LEU A 417 6.50 -7.06 21.38
CA LEU A 417 6.02 -5.73 21.75
C LEU A 417 5.87 -4.79 20.56
N SER A 418 6.57 -4.96 19.44
CA SER A 418 6.49 -4.07 18.27
C SER A 418 5.21 -4.28 17.48
N ALA A 419 4.66 -5.50 17.49
CA ALA A 419 3.30 -5.76 17.03
C ALA A 419 2.28 -4.99 17.90
N THR A 420 2.49 -4.97 19.22
CA THR A 420 1.70 -4.15 20.16
C THR A 420 2.02 -2.66 20.01
N LEU A 421 3.24 -2.28 19.65
CA LEU A 421 3.68 -0.89 19.49
C LEU A 421 3.23 -0.30 18.16
N ALA A 422 3.06 -1.11 17.12
CA ALA A 422 2.37 -0.72 15.89
C ALA A 422 0.89 -0.39 16.17
N GLN A 423 0.25 -1.16 17.06
CA GLN A 423 -1.10 -0.88 17.56
C GLN A 423 -1.13 0.36 18.48
N VAL A 424 -0.09 0.58 19.30
CA VAL A 424 0.04 1.78 20.15
C VAL A 424 0.40 3.01 19.30
N ASN A 425 1.19 2.90 18.24
CA ASN A 425 1.48 4.00 17.31
C ASN A 425 0.21 4.44 16.59
N ALA A 426 -0.64 3.51 16.14
CA ALA A 426 -1.96 3.85 15.60
C ALA A 426 -2.86 4.57 16.64
N ALA A 427 -2.74 4.22 17.93
CA ALA A 427 -3.45 4.90 19.01
C ALA A 427 -2.85 6.27 19.40
N VAL A 428 -1.52 6.42 19.31
CA VAL A 428 -0.77 7.66 19.57
C VAL A 428 -0.99 8.66 18.44
N ASP A 429 -0.99 8.23 17.17
CA ASP A 429 -1.33 9.05 16.01
C ASP A 429 -2.78 9.56 16.09
N MET A 430 -3.71 8.68 16.51
CA MET A 430 -5.09 9.07 16.80
C MET A 430 -5.19 10.09 17.94
N TYR A 431 -4.40 9.92 19.01
CA TYR A 431 -4.40 10.85 20.15
C TYR A 431 -3.75 12.20 19.80
N GLU A 432 -2.69 12.21 19.01
CA GLU A 432 -2.05 13.42 18.49
C GLU A 432 -2.97 14.19 17.55
N LEU A 433 -3.66 13.50 16.63
CA LEU A 433 -4.62 14.12 15.72
C LEU A 433 -5.77 14.75 16.51
N THR A 434 -6.32 14.02 17.49
CA THR A 434 -7.39 14.49 18.37
C THR A 434 -6.93 15.68 19.23
N ALA A 435 -5.70 15.65 19.75
CA ALA A 435 -5.13 16.74 20.54
C ALA A 435 -4.83 17.99 19.68
N LYS A 436 -4.34 17.81 18.44
CA LYS A 436 -4.14 18.91 17.48
C LYS A 436 -5.47 19.53 17.07
N GLN A 437 -6.51 18.73 16.83
CA GLN A 437 -7.86 19.22 16.54
C GLN A 437 -8.50 19.94 17.74
N LEU A 438 -8.35 19.42 18.96
CA LEU A 438 -8.80 20.10 20.20
C LEU A 438 -8.07 21.43 20.42
N LYS A 439 -6.77 21.49 20.16
CA LYS A 439 -5.96 22.72 20.25
C LYS A 439 -6.36 23.73 19.18
N LEU A 440 -6.63 23.29 17.95
CA LEU A 440 -7.15 24.15 16.89
C LEU A 440 -8.54 24.68 17.25
N ALA A 441 -9.47 23.82 17.67
CA ALA A 441 -10.83 24.20 18.08
C ALA A 441 -10.84 25.16 19.29
N ALA A 442 -9.94 24.97 20.25
CA ALA A 442 -9.78 25.87 21.39
C ALA A 442 -9.20 27.22 20.95
N THR A 443 -8.25 27.24 20.02
CA THR A 443 -7.64 28.48 19.50
C THR A 443 -8.65 29.25 18.66
N THR A 444 -9.38 28.59 17.77
CA THR A 444 -10.47 29.21 16.98
C THR A 444 -11.60 29.74 17.88
N SER A 445 -11.97 29.01 18.94
CA SER A 445 -12.98 29.46 19.91
C SER A 445 -12.50 30.67 20.74
N ILE A 446 -11.20 30.81 20.96
CA ILE A 446 -10.59 31.97 21.64
C ILE A 446 -10.56 33.16 20.67
N THR A 447 -10.14 32.96 19.41
CA THR A 447 -10.08 34.02 18.39
C THR A 447 -11.46 34.62 18.10
N ILE A 448 -12.50 33.78 17.99
CA ILE A 448 -13.89 34.26 17.79
C ILE A 448 -14.37 35.07 19.01
N LYS A 449 -14.00 34.70 20.23
CA LYS A 449 -14.37 35.47 21.44
C LYS A 449 -13.64 36.81 21.56
N THR A 450 -12.40 36.89 21.09
CA THR A 450 -11.66 38.17 21.03
C THR A 450 -12.18 39.08 19.93
N GLU A 451 -12.51 38.57 18.74
CA GLU A 451 -13.06 39.40 17.65
C GLU A 451 -14.48 39.91 17.95
N VAL A 452 -15.30 39.16 18.70
CA VAL A 452 -16.62 39.64 19.14
C VAL A 452 -16.53 40.69 20.25
N ASN A 453 -15.48 40.68 21.07
CA ASN A 453 -15.27 41.68 22.11
C ASN A 453 -14.60 42.98 21.61
N ASP A 454 -13.95 42.95 20.44
CA ASP A 454 -13.30 44.12 19.83
C ASP A 454 -14.24 44.93 18.91
N HIS A 455 -15.52 44.54 18.81
CA HIS A 455 -16.55 45.19 17.99
C HIS A 455 -17.83 45.64 18.75
N GLU A 456 -17.79 45.79 20.08
CA GLU A 456 -18.83 46.51 20.84
C GLU A 456 -18.40 47.90 21.31
#